data_AF-A0A9E1MZ82-F1
#
_entry.id   AF-A0A9E1MZ82-F1
#
_cell.length_a   1.000
_cell.length_b   1.000
_cell.length_c   1.000
_cell.angle_alpha   90.00
_cell.angle_beta   90.00
_cell.angle_gamma   90.00
#
_symmetry.space_group_name_H-M   'P 1'
#
loop_
_entity.id
_entity.type
_entity.pdbx_description
1 polymer ?
#
loop_
_entity_poly.entity_id
_entity_poly.type
_entity_poly.pdbx_seq_one_letter_code
_entity_poly.pdbx_strand_id
1 'polypeptide(L)'
;MDNWASTSWESRDLQIAKDLMDPAKRTTALRDYLEMHTSEAWFEDEDLLWDTLQSLSPEERTAMISGPGGEAMLGRIREDLGANEIEMLDALTNIDEESGLAMAKKEEVAAAKMLMAMKGAGDWWLGGIDSWGTDESEVMSQLSDLSPEEVKKAMAYYNQNCSGPGETFQTHIHGELSGAPMEVIQSELAGDKVAADAWRLKYAAQEDFWDLGGTDEKLIEDVFKSYQDGKGGRKPAQFAEVGQRFETMFGGEGGRYNDESGGRSAMEVFLDDELSGLDRQFLGQMATKGEADPELEIMYAMRGAGTDEERVKDILKKMYE
;
A
#
# COMPACT_ATOMS: atom_id res chain seq x y z
N MET A 1 20.37 -49.36 -14.92
CA MET A 1 20.27 -48.10 -15.69
C MET A 1 18.85 -47.65 -15.52
N ASP A 2 18.68 -46.85 -14.48
CA ASP A 2 17.39 -46.41 -13.96
C ASP A 2 16.71 -45.48 -14.96
N ASN A 3 15.43 -45.76 -15.23
CA ASN A 3 14.59 -44.99 -16.12
C ASN A 3 13.24 -44.76 -15.42
N TRP A 4 13.31 -44.17 -14.23
CA TRP A 4 12.13 -43.89 -13.39
C TRP A 4 12.08 -42.38 -13.09
N ALA A 5 11.03 -41.75 -13.64
CA ALA A 5 10.34 -40.57 -13.12
C ALA A 5 11.01 -39.18 -13.20
N SER A 6 11.28 -38.65 -14.41
CA SER A 6 11.49 -37.21 -14.64
C SER A 6 10.49 -36.55 -15.60
N THR A 7 9.38 -37.19 -15.98
CA THR A 7 8.61 -36.78 -17.18
C THR A 7 7.15 -36.34 -17.00
N SER A 8 6.62 -36.18 -15.78
CA SER A 8 5.23 -35.68 -15.60
C SER A 8 5.12 -34.25 -15.10
N TRP A 9 6.07 -33.80 -14.28
CA TRP A 9 6.05 -32.47 -13.67
C TRP A 9 6.63 -31.41 -14.62
N GLU A 10 7.85 -31.65 -15.11
CA GLU A 10 8.51 -30.77 -16.10
C GLU A 10 7.70 -30.60 -17.40
N SER A 11 6.90 -31.60 -17.80
CA SER A 11 6.08 -31.53 -19.00
C SER A 11 4.79 -30.74 -18.80
N ARG A 12 4.21 -30.75 -17.58
CA ARG A 12 3.02 -29.98 -17.23
C ARG A 12 3.36 -28.51 -16.98
N ASP A 13 4.42 -28.22 -16.22
CA ASP A 13 4.86 -26.85 -15.94
C ASP A 13 5.29 -26.13 -17.22
N LEU A 14 5.99 -26.82 -18.12
CA LEU A 14 6.35 -26.28 -19.42
C LEU A 14 5.12 -26.01 -20.31
N GLN A 15 4.06 -26.82 -20.16
CA GLN A 15 2.82 -26.61 -20.89
C GLN A 15 2.04 -25.41 -20.33
N ILE A 16 1.95 -25.29 -19.00
CA ILE A 16 1.38 -24.11 -18.33
C ILE A 16 2.14 -22.85 -18.76
N ALA A 17 3.48 -22.85 -18.70
CA ALA A 17 4.29 -21.71 -19.12
C ALA A 17 4.05 -21.32 -20.59
N LYS A 18 3.89 -22.29 -21.49
CA LYS A 18 3.54 -22.03 -22.90
C LYS A 18 2.15 -21.44 -23.05
N ASP A 19 1.19 -21.96 -22.30
CA ASP A 19 -0.20 -21.50 -22.38
C ASP A 19 -0.39 -20.13 -21.68
N LEU A 20 0.45 -19.78 -20.69
CA LEU A 20 0.51 -18.43 -20.11
C LEU A 20 1.00 -17.36 -21.11
N MET A 21 1.87 -17.75 -22.05
CA MET A 21 2.34 -16.87 -23.13
C MET A 21 1.35 -16.75 -24.30
N ASP A 22 0.29 -17.57 -24.32
CA ASP A 22 -0.75 -17.54 -25.35
C ASP A 22 -1.98 -16.77 -24.82
N PRO A 23 -2.27 -15.56 -25.31
CA PRO A 23 -3.41 -14.77 -24.82
C PRO A 23 -4.75 -15.51 -24.88
N ALA A 24 -4.92 -16.45 -25.81
CA ALA A 24 -6.15 -17.23 -25.94
C ALA A 24 -6.30 -18.31 -24.86
N LYS A 25 -5.21 -18.68 -24.19
CA LYS A 25 -5.18 -19.74 -23.18
C LYS A 25 -4.76 -19.25 -21.80
N ARG A 26 -4.18 -18.05 -21.71
CA ARG A 26 -3.61 -17.46 -20.50
C ARG A 26 -4.55 -17.58 -19.30
N THR A 27 -5.82 -17.24 -19.45
CA THR A 27 -6.80 -17.29 -18.35
C THR A 27 -7.13 -18.71 -17.89
N THR A 28 -7.13 -19.68 -18.81
CA THR A 28 -7.28 -21.11 -18.45
C THR A 28 -6.02 -21.65 -17.80
N ALA A 29 -4.84 -21.31 -18.33
CA ALA A 29 -3.56 -21.70 -17.76
C ALA A 29 -3.35 -21.12 -16.35
N LEU A 30 -3.75 -19.86 -16.11
CA LEU A 30 -3.74 -19.24 -14.79
C LEU A 30 -4.71 -19.94 -13.84
N ARG A 31 -5.91 -20.29 -14.29
CA ARG A 31 -6.86 -21.08 -13.50
C ARG A 31 -6.26 -22.43 -13.11
N ASP A 32 -5.71 -23.17 -14.07
CA ASP A 32 -5.09 -24.47 -13.82
C ASP A 32 -3.88 -24.36 -12.87
N TYR A 33 -3.13 -23.25 -12.99
CA TYR A 33 -2.00 -22.95 -12.11
C TYR A 33 -2.46 -22.66 -10.68
N LEU A 34 -3.45 -21.77 -10.48
CA LEU A 34 -4.02 -21.50 -9.16
C LEU A 34 -4.65 -22.76 -8.56
N GLU A 35 -5.40 -23.53 -9.36
CA GLU A 35 -5.99 -24.80 -8.92
C GLU A 35 -4.95 -25.81 -8.42
N MET A 36 -3.81 -25.92 -9.11
CA MET A 36 -2.74 -26.81 -8.70
C MET A 36 -2.21 -26.47 -7.30
N HIS A 37 -2.10 -25.18 -6.99
CA HIS A 37 -1.61 -24.70 -5.71
C HIS A 37 -2.69 -24.68 -4.60
N THR A 38 -3.98 -24.62 -4.96
CA THR A 38 -5.09 -24.81 -3.99
C THR A 38 -5.30 -26.27 -3.58
N SER A 39 -4.92 -27.24 -4.42
CA SER A 39 -5.21 -28.66 -4.15
C SER A 39 -4.27 -29.33 -3.13
N GLU A 40 -3.17 -28.67 -2.75
CA GLU A 40 -2.14 -29.20 -1.85
C GLU A 40 -2.26 -28.67 -0.41
N ALA A 41 -3.47 -28.62 0.17
CA ALA A 41 -3.73 -28.47 1.62
C ALA A 41 -3.04 -27.31 2.40
N TRP A 42 -2.35 -26.41 1.70
CA TRP A 42 -1.54 -25.32 2.25
C TRP A 42 -1.48 -24.22 1.18
N PHE A 43 -2.52 -23.40 1.07
CA PHE A 43 -2.41 -22.15 0.31
C PHE A 43 -1.55 -21.17 1.13
N GLU A 44 -0.24 -21.40 1.16
CA GLU A 44 0.72 -20.61 1.97
C GLU A 44 1.08 -19.26 1.33
N ASP A 45 0.63 -18.99 0.10
CA ASP A 45 1.03 -17.81 -0.68
C ASP A 45 -0.20 -17.07 -1.25
N GLU A 46 -0.93 -16.40 -0.36
CA GLU A 46 -2.05 -15.53 -0.70
C GLU A 46 -1.60 -14.31 -1.52
N ASP A 47 -0.37 -13.85 -1.33
CA ASP A 47 0.22 -12.75 -2.10
C ASP A 47 0.24 -13.09 -3.60
N LEU A 48 0.63 -14.32 -3.96
CA LEU A 48 0.57 -14.79 -5.34
C LEU A 48 -0.85 -14.74 -5.93
N LEU A 49 -1.88 -15.08 -5.14
CA LEU A 49 -3.28 -14.96 -5.57
C LEU A 49 -3.64 -13.50 -5.81
N TRP A 50 -3.37 -12.62 -4.84
CA TRP A 50 -3.69 -11.20 -4.92
C TRP A 50 -2.97 -10.52 -6.07
N ASP A 51 -1.69 -10.79 -6.28
CA ASP A 51 -0.89 -10.24 -7.36
C ASP A 51 -1.38 -10.74 -8.73
N THR A 52 -1.69 -12.04 -8.82
CA THR A 52 -2.26 -12.61 -10.05
C THR A 52 -3.56 -11.91 -10.40
N LEU A 53 -4.51 -11.83 -9.46
CA LEU A 53 -5.81 -11.20 -9.69
C LEU A 53 -5.69 -9.71 -10.02
N GLN A 54 -4.85 -8.96 -9.30
CA GLN A 54 -4.65 -7.52 -9.51
C GLN A 54 -3.95 -7.22 -10.85
N SER A 55 -3.05 -8.09 -11.31
CA SER A 55 -2.32 -7.90 -12.57
C SER A 55 -3.16 -8.13 -13.83
N LEU A 56 -4.32 -8.79 -13.72
CA LEU A 56 -5.21 -9.05 -14.84
C LEU A 56 -6.03 -7.82 -15.21
N SER A 57 -6.26 -7.64 -16.51
CA SER A 57 -7.30 -6.71 -16.99
C SER A 57 -8.69 -7.12 -16.47
N PRO A 58 -9.65 -6.18 -16.38
CA PRO A 58 -11.02 -6.52 -16.00
C PRO A 58 -11.62 -7.64 -16.86
N GLU A 59 -11.34 -7.67 -18.15
CA GLU A 59 -11.81 -8.71 -19.07
C GLU A 59 -11.18 -10.07 -18.78
N GLU A 60 -9.86 -10.13 -18.61
CA GLU A 60 -9.17 -11.38 -18.29
C GLU A 60 -9.60 -11.92 -16.93
N ARG A 61 -9.72 -11.04 -15.93
CA ARG A 61 -10.20 -11.40 -14.59
C ARG A 61 -11.62 -11.95 -14.65
N THR A 62 -12.52 -11.25 -15.35
CA THR A 62 -13.92 -11.69 -15.55
C THR A 62 -13.96 -13.06 -16.22
N ALA A 63 -13.20 -13.27 -17.29
CA ALA A 63 -13.14 -14.55 -17.99
C ALA A 63 -12.59 -15.68 -17.10
N MET A 64 -11.61 -15.37 -16.25
CA MET A 64 -11.00 -16.34 -15.35
C MET A 64 -11.95 -16.77 -14.22
N ILE A 65 -12.82 -15.89 -13.72
CA ILE A 65 -13.78 -16.24 -12.66
C ILE A 65 -15.15 -16.72 -13.17
N SER A 66 -15.47 -16.49 -14.44
CA SER A 66 -16.79 -16.80 -14.99
C SER A 66 -16.95 -18.26 -15.40
N GLY A 67 -18.21 -18.72 -15.35
CA GLY A 67 -18.64 -20.04 -15.79
C GLY A 67 -18.23 -21.17 -14.83
N PRO A 68 -18.62 -22.43 -15.13
CA PRO A 68 -18.55 -23.52 -14.15
C PRO A 68 -17.14 -23.78 -13.60
N GLY A 69 -16.10 -23.58 -14.42
CA GLY A 69 -14.72 -23.76 -13.99
C GLY A 69 -14.23 -22.63 -13.07
N GLY A 70 -14.55 -21.37 -13.39
CA GLY A 70 -14.20 -20.23 -12.55
C GLY A 70 -14.95 -20.23 -11.22
N GLU A 71 -16.25 -20.55 -11.25
CA GLU A 71 -17.08 -20.71 -10.06
C GLU A 71 -16.55 -21.82 -9.14
N ALA A 72 -16.15 -22.97 -9.71
CA ALA A 72 -15.57 -24.06 -8.93
C ALA A 72 -14.18 -23.70 -8.36
N MET A 73 -13.36 -22.95 -9.09
CA MET A 73 -12.08 -22.44 -8.59
C MET A 73 -12.30 -21.48 -7.42
N LEU A 74 -13.18 -20.48 -7.57
CA LEU A 74 -13.48 -19.52 -6.50
C LEU A 74 -14.09 -20.21 -5.28
N GLY A 75 -14.93 -21.22 -5.48
CA GLY A 75 -15.48 -22.02 -4.38
C GLY A 75 -14.40 -22.66 -3.52
N ARG A 76 -13.38 -23.28 -4.16
CA ARG A 76 -12.23 -23.87 -3.46
C ARG A 76 -11.38 -22.82 -2.75
N ILE A 77 -11.03 -21.74 -3.44
CA ILE A 77 -10.24 -20.65 -2.84
C ILE A 77 -10.95 -20.13 -1.58
N ARG A 78 -12.27 -19.92 -1.62
CA ARG A 78 -13.05 -19.48 -0.44
C ARG A 78 -13.09 -20.50 0.70
N GLU A 79 -12.93 -21.79 0.43
CA GLU A 79 -12.87 -22.82 1.48
C GLU A 79 -11.56 -22.75 2.26
N ASP A 80 -10.50 -22.22 1.64
CA ASP A 80 -9.15 -22.13 2.22
C ASP A 80 -8.84 -20.75 2.81
N LEU A 81 -9.55 -19.69 2.42
CA LEU A 81 -9.35 -18.32 2.91
C LEU A 81 -10.08 -18.05 4.24
N GLY A 82 -9.44 -17.25 5.09
CA GLY A 82 -10.03 -16.62 6.27
C GLY A 82 -11.14 -15.63 5.91
N ALA A 83 -12.00 -15.32 6.90
CA ALA A 83 -13.19 -14.51 6.66
C ALA A 83 -12.87 -13.10 6.11
N ASN A 84 -11.74 -12.50 6.51
CA ASN A 84 -11.37 -11.15 6.06
C ASN A 84 -10.67 -11.19 4.70
N GLU A 85 -9.97 -12.27 4.35
CA GLU A 85 -9.39 -12.48 3.01
C GLU A 85 -10.45 -12.73 1.95
N ILE A 86 -11.57 -13.34 2.32
CA ILE A 86 -12.73 -13.46 1.42
C ILE A 86 -13.20 -12.07 0.95
N GLU A 87 -13.14 -11.04 1.80
CA GLU A 87 -13.48 -9.66 1.39
C GLU A 87 -12.51 -9.11 0.33
N MET A 88 -11.22 -9.48 0.41
CA MET A 88 -10.22 -9.13 -0.61
C MET A 88 -10.50 -9.87 -1.92
N LEU A 89 -10.81 -11.17 -1.85
CA LEU A 89 -11.23 -11.95 -3.01
C LEU A 89 -12.48 -11.34 -3.66
N ASP A 90 -13.45 -10.92 -2.86
CA ASP A 90 -14.70 -10.30 -3.32
C ASP A 90 -14.46 -8.96 -3.99
N ALA A 91 -13.65 -8.10 -3.36
CA ALA A 91 -13.26 -6.82 -3.95
C ALA A 91 -12.57 -7.00 -5.31
N LEU A 92 -11.82 -8.08 -5.50
CA LEU A 92 -11.14 -8.39 -6.77
C LEU A 92 -12.08 -9.02 -7.80
N THR A 93 -13.02 -9.87 -7.37
CA THR A 93 -13.73 -10.78 -8.28
C THR A 93 -15.21 -10.47 -8.46
N ASN A 94 -15.82 -9.60 -7.66
CA ASN A 94 -17.21 -9.23 -7.87
C ASN A 94 -17.42 -8.54 -9.22
N ILE A 95 -18.42 -9.04 -9.97
CA ILE A 95 -18.80 -8.48 -11.25
C ILE A 95 -19.65 -7.23 -11.00
N ASP A 96 -19.13 -6.09 -11.41
CA ASP A 96 -19.83 -4.82 -11.35
C ASP A 96 -21.05 -4.84 -12.29
N GLU A 97 -22.23 -4.52 -11.75
CA GLU A 97 -23.50 -4.66 -12.48
C GLU A 97 -23.59 -3.76 -13.72
N GLU A 98 -22.95 -2.58 -13.69
CA GLU A 98 -23.00 -1.61 -14.78
C GLU A 98 -22.11 -2.02 -15.95
N SER A 99 -20.88 -2.44 -15.67
CA SER A 99 -19.91 -2.83 -16.69
C SER A 99 -20.01 -4.31 -17.09
N GLY A 100 -20.54 -5.17 -16.22
CA GLY A 100 -20.51 -6.62 -16.39
C GLY A 100 -19.11 -7.21 -16.24
N LEU A 101 -18.18 -6.49 -15.61
CA LEU A 101 -16.77 -6.87 -15.47
C LEU A 101 -16.34 -6.91 -13.98
N ALA A 102 -15.41 -7.80 -13.66
CA ALA A 102 -14.69 -7.84 -12.39
C ALA A 102 -13.66 -6.72 -12.34
N MET A 103 -14.07 -5.54 -11.86
CA MET A 103 -13.30 -4.31 -12.00
C MET A 103 -12.10 -4.21 -11.04
N ALA A 104 -12.13 -4.87 -9.89
CA ALA A 104 -11.21 -4.62 -8.77
C ALA A 104 -11.07 -3.13 -8.49
N LYS A 105 -12.17 -2.50 -8.09
CA LYS A 105 -12.17 -1.06 -7.83
C LYS A 105 -11.18 -0.77 -6.72
N LYS A 106 -10.31 0.21 -6.96
CA LYS A 106 -9.19 0.55 -6.07
C LYS A 106 -9.66 0.81 -4.64
N GLU A 107 -10.78 1.51 -4.49
CA GLU A 107 -11.40 1.81 -3.21
C GLU A 107 -11.91 0.57 -2.44
N GLU A 108 -12.40 -0.46 -3.13
CA GLU A 108 -12.92 -1.69 -2.52
C GLU A 108 -11.75 -2.60 -2.09
N VAL A 109 -10.73 -2.71 -2.95
CA VAL A 109 -9.49 -3.43 -2.65
C VAL A 109 -8.77 -2.81 -1.46
N ALA A 110 -8.65 -1.47 -1.43
CA ALA A 110 -8.05 -0.77 -0.30
C ALA A 110 -8.83 -1.00 1.00
N ALA A 111 -10.16 -1.01 0.95
CA ALA A 111 -10.99 -1.31 2.11
C ALA A 111 -10.76 -2.72 2.67
N ALA A 112 -10.66 -3.72 1.79
CA ALA A 112 -10.35 -5.10 2.20
C ALA A 112 -8.94 -5.23 2.79
N LYS A 113 -7.92 -4.58 2.18
CA LYS A 113 -6.56 -4.54 2.75
C LYS A 113 -6.53 -3.87 4.12
N MET A 114 -7.25 -2.77 4.29
CA MET A 114 -7.39 -2.11 5.59
C MET A 114 -8.07 -3.01 6.64
N LEU A 115 -9.05 -3.84 6.23
CA LEU A 115 -9.67 -4.82 7.14
C LEU A 115 -8.63 -5.85 7.61
N MET A 116 -7.86 -6.42 6.68
CA MET A 116 -6.81 -7.39 7.01
C MET A 116 -5.70 -6.77 7.87
N ALA A 117 -5.30 -5.53 7.60
CA ALA A 117 -4.33 -4.80 8.41
C ALA A 117 -4.79 -4.55 9.86
N MET A 118 -6.09 -4.39 10.08
CA MET A 118 -6.66 -4.16 11.42
C MET A 118 -7.05 -5.46 12.16
N LYS A 119 -7.53 -6.47 11.45
CA LYS A 119 -8.17 -7.66 12.06
C LYS A 119 -7.49 -8.99 11.69
N GLY A 120 -6.41 -8.94 10.90
CA GLY A 120 -5.73 -10.12 10.35
C GLY A 120 -6.56 -10.87 9.29
N ALA A 121 -6.05 -12.03 8.87
CA ALA A 121 -6.65 -13.00 7.95
C ALA A 121 -8.10 -13.42 8.29
N GLY A 122 -8.37 -13.53 9.60
CA GLY A 122 -9.61 -14.08 10.09
C GLY A 122 -9.67 -15.61 10.03
N ASP A 123 -8.55 -16.31 10.28
CA ASP A 123 -8.51 -17.74 10.61
C ASP A 123 -8.38 -17.96 12.14
N TRP A 124 -9.37 -18.62 12.74
CA TRP A 124 -9.69 -18.56 14.17
C TRP A 124 -9.42 -19.88 14.91
N TRP A 125 -8.82 -20.86 14.24
CA TRP A 125 -8.86 -22.26 14.70
C TRP A 125 -7.91 -22.60 15.87
N LEU A 126 -7.04 -21.69 16.33
CA LEU A 126 -6.12 -21.89 17.47
C LEU A 126 -6.25 -20.90 18.64
N GLY A 127 -7.46 -20.43 18.95
CA GLY A 127 -7.80 -20.03 20.33
C GLY A 127 -7.18 -18.73 20.86
N GLY A 128 -7.52 -17.60 20.25
CA GLY A 128 -7.71 -16.36 21.01
C GLY A 128 -6.48 -15.48 21.22
N ILE A 129 -5.56 -15.42 20.26
CA ILE A 129 -4.72 -14.24 20.12
C ILE A 129 -5.36 -13.44 18.99
N ASP A 130 -6.18 -12.45 19.34
CA ASP A 130 -6.48 -11.34 18.43
C ASP A 130 -5.15 -10.93 17.80
N SER A 131 -5.09 -10.75 16.47
CA SER A 131 -3.90 -10.22 15.79
C SER A 131 -3.30 -9.13 16.68
N TRP A 132 -2.10 -9.35 17.20
CA TRP A 132 -1.57 -8.53 18.29
C TRP A 132 -1.14 -7.19 17.70
N GLY A 133 -2.08 -6.27 17.59
CA GLY A 133 -1.90 -4.94 17.01
C GLY A 133 -2.49 -4.80 15.60
N THR A 134 -2.54 -3.54 15.17
CA THR A 134 -2.93 -3.11 13.82
C THR A 134 -1.66 -2.77 13.04
N ASP A 135 -1.62 -3.10 11.75
CA ASP A 135 -0.59 -2.56 10.85
C ASP A 135 -0.98 -1.13 10.44
N GLU A 136 -0.58 -0.14 11.25
CA GLU A 136 -0.93 1.26 11.00
C GLU A 136 -0.35 1.78 9.69
N SER A 137 0.84 1.29 9.34
CA SER A 137 1.55 1.70 8.13
C SER A 137 0.78 1.28 6.89
N GLU A 138 0.25 0.05 6.88
CA GLU A 138 -0.58 -0.43 5.78
C GLU A 138 -1.89 0.36 5.68
N VAL A 139 -2.59 0.60 6.80
CA VAL A 139 -3.83 1.40 6.79
C VAL A 139 -3.58 2.82 6.27
N MET A 140 -2.51 3.48 6.75
CA MET A 140 -2.13 4.82 6.31
C MET A 140 -1.69 4.85 4.84
N SER A 141 -1.01 3.81 4.36
CA SER A 141 -0.57 3.64 2.98
C SER A 141 -1.76 3.52 2.05
N GLN A 142 -2.73 2.64 2.35
CA GLN A 142 -3.94 2.49 1.57
C GLN A 142 -4.72 3.81 1.47
N LEU A 143 -4.90 4.53 2.57
CA LEU A 143 -5.57 5.83 2.55
C LEU A 143 -4.77 6.90 1.80
N SER A 144 -3.43 6.90 1.93
CA SER A 144 -2.54 7.83 1.23
C SER A 144 -2.72 7.76 -0.28
N ASP A 145 -2.93 6.55 -0.80
CA ASP A 145 -2.99 6.26 -2.23
C ASP A 145 -4.32 6.64 -2.87
N LEU A 146 -5.39 6.70 -2.08
CA LEU A 146 -6.72 7.10 -2.53
C LEU A 146 -6.88 8.62 -2.54
N SER A 147 -7.57 9.15 -3.55
CA SER A 147 -8.07 10.53 -3.54
C SER A 147 -9.18 10.71 -2.50
N PRO A 148 -9.51 11.95 -2.07
CA PRO A 148 -10.56 12.18 -1.08
C PRO A 148 -11.93 11.57 -1.45
N GLU A 149 -12.27 11.52 -2.75
CA GLU A 149 -13.52 10.89 -3.19
C GLU A 149 -13.42 9.36 -3.17
N GLU A 150 -12.27 8.79 -3.52
CA GLU A 150 -12.03 7.35 -3.40
C GLU A 150 -12.00 6.90 -1.93
N VAL A 151 -11.44 7.70 -1.01
CA VAL A 151 -11.51 7.44 0.44
C VAL A 151 -12.97 7.32 0.89
N LYS A 152 -13.84 8.25 0.50
CA LYS A 152 -15.27 8.18 0.85
C LYS A 152 -15.92 6.89 0.36
N LYS A 153 -15.59 6.44 -0.86
CA LYS A 153 -16.11 5.18 -1.41
C LYS A 153 -15.53 3.97 -0.69
N ALA A 154 -14.24 3.97 -0.37
CA ALA A 154 -13.59 2.92 0.40
C ALA A 154 -14.27 2.77 1.77
N MET A 155 -14.57 3.88 2.44
CA MET A 155 -15.29 3.88 3.71
C MET A 155 -16.74 3.39 3.58
N ALA A 156 -17.42 3.74 2.50
CA ALA A 156 -18.76 3.23 2.22
C ALA A 156 -18.73 1.71 2.03
N TYR A 157 -17.79 1.20 1.23
CA TYR A 157 -17.58 -0.24 1.04
C TYR A 157 -17.22 -0.93 2.36
N TYR A 158 -16.28 -0.39 3.12
CA TYR A 158 -15.84 -0.96 4.38
C TYR A 158 -16.99 -1.09 5.38
N ASN A 159 -17.80 -0.04 5.54
CA ASN A 159 -18.93 -0.04 6.47
C ASN A 159 -20.04 -0.99 6.03
N GLN A 160 -20.15 -1.26 4.73
CA GLN A 160 -21.18 -2.13 4.17
C GLN A 160 -20.80 -3.61 4.21
N ASN A 161 -19.53 -3.92 3.89
CA ASN A 161 -19.09 -5.30 3.64
C ASN A 161 -18.11 -5.79 4.71
N CYS A 162 -17.25 -4.92 5.22
CA CYS A 162 -16.16 -5.30 6.13
C CYS A 162 -16.49 -5.14 7.63
N SER A 163 -17.67 -4.60 7.97
CA SER A 163 -18.03 -4.24 9.36
C SER A 163 -19.16 -5.10 9.91
N GLY A 164 -19.08 -5.45 11.20
CA GLY A 164 -20.16 -6.14 11.91
C GLY A 164 -21.35 -5.22 12.23
N PRO A 165 -22.48 -5.76 12.71
CA PRO A 165 -23.65 -4.95 13.09
C PRO A 165 -23.30 -3.88 14.14
N GLY A 166 -23.42 -2.60 13.76
CA GLY A 166 -23.15 -1.46 14.64
C GLY A 166 -21.68 -1.02 14.66
N GLU A 167 -20.81 -1.68 13.89
CA GLU A 167 -19.42 -1.29 13.67
C GLU A 167 -19.28 -0.46 12.38
N THR A 168 -18.19 0.29 12.32
CA THR A 168 -17.74 1.09 11.18
C THR A 168 -16.22 1.08 11.15
N PHE A 169 -15.63 1.52 10.04
CA PHE A 169 -14.19 1.82 9.98
C PHE A 169 -13.76 2.73 11.14
N GLN A 170 -14.52 3.80 11.41
CA GLN A 170 -14.20 4.72 12.52
C GLN A 170 -14.19 4.02 13.87
N THR A 171 -15.12 3.11 14.15
CA THR A 171 -15.14 2.41 15.45
C THR A 171 -13.98 1.44 15.60
N HIS A 172 -13.53 0.81 14.50
CA HIS A 172 -12.34 -0.06 14.54
C HIS A 172 -11.07 0.75 14.83
N ILE A 173 -10.79 1.81 14.07
CA ILE A 173 -9.54 2.58 14.28
C ILE A 173 -9.47 3.28 15.64
N HIS A 174 -10.60 3.65 16.25
CA HIS A 174 -10.60 4.26 17.60
C HIS A 174 -10.26 3.26 18.71
N GLY A 175 -10.49 1.96 18.48
CA GLY A 175 -10.13 0.91 19.43
C GLY A 175 -8.65 0.53 19.33
N GLU A 176 -8.09 0.66 18.13
CA GLU A 176 -6.75 0.16 17.79
C GLU A 176 -5.66 1.23 17.84
N LEU A 177 -5.99 2.48 17.47
CA LEU A 177 -4.98 3.48 17.14
C LEU A 177 -5.00 4.68 18.10
N SER A 178 -3.83 5.30 18.26
CA SER A 178 -3.65 6.55 18.99
C SER A 178 -2.48 7.34 18.42
N GLY A 179 -2.22 8.55 18.95
CA GLY A 179 -1.06 9.35 18.55
C GLY A 179 -1.08 9.78 17.08
N ALA A 180 0.11 9.91 16.48
CA ALA A 180 0.24 10.38 15.10
C ALA A 180 -0.50 9.51 14.05
N PRO A 181 -0.49 8.16 14.10
CA PRO A 181 -1.24 7.34 13.14
C PRO A 181 -2.74 7.65 13.10
N MET A 182 -3.36 7.82 14.28
CA MET A 182 -4.78 8.15 14.37
C MET A 182 -5.08 9.50 13.71
N GLU A 183 -4.20 10.48 13.92
CA GLU A 183 -4.35 11.81 13.35
C GLU A 183 -4.12 11.86 11.83
N VAL A 184 -3.21 11.03 11.29
CA VAL A 184 -3.08 10.81 9.84
C VAL A 184 -4.41 10.31 9.28
N ILE A 185 -4.95 9.22 9.87
CA ILE A 185 -6.17 8.58 9.38
C ILE A 185 -7.36 9.53 9.49
N GLN A 186 -7.53 10.25 10.60
CA GLN A 186 -8.62 11.23 10.74
C GLN A 186 -8.53 12.34 9.67
N SER A 187 -7.32 12.82 9.38
CA SER A 187 -7.09 13.82 8.34
C SER A 187 -7.42 13.29 6.94
N GLU A 188 -7.07 12.02 6.66
CA GLU A 188 -7.43 11.33 5.42
C GLU A 188 -8.95 11.18 5.25
N LEU A 189 -9.64 10.77 6.31
CA LEU A 189 -11.11 10.66 6.32
C LEU A 189 -11.80 12.01 6.14
N ALA A 190 -11.18 13.09 6.60
CA ALA A 190 -11.64 14.46 6.37
C ALA A 190 -11.33 14.98 4.95
N GLY A 191 -10.50 14.26 4.19
CA GLY A 191 -10.02 14.68 2.87
C GLY A 191 -8.95 15.77 2.89
N ASP A 192 -8.35 16.05 4.05
CA ASP A 192 -7.26 17.03 4.21
C ASP A 192 -5.90 16.32 4.06
N LYS A 193 -5.50 16.07 2.81
CA LYS A 193 -4.21 15.44 2.47
C LYS A 193 -3.01 16.20 3.03
N VAL A 194 -3.09 17.53 3.08
CA VAL A 194 -2.01 18.38 3.59
C VAL A 194 -1.83 18.18 5.09
N ALA A 195 -2.92 18.11 5.86
CA ALA A 195 -2.86 17.77 7.29
C ALA A 195 -2.37 16.33 7.52
N ALA A 196 -2.88 15.38 6.74
CA ALA A 196 -2.47 13.98 6.84
C ALA A 196 -0.96 13.83 6.61
N ASP A 197 -0.41 14.52 5.60
CA ASP A 197 1.03 14.49 5.30
C ASP A 197 1.89 15.19 6.35
N ALA A 198 1.42 16.28 6.95
CA ALA A 198 2.11 16.88 8.09
C ALA A 198 2.21 15.90 9.27
N TRP A 199 1.12 15.17 9.57
CA TRP A 199 1.13 14.10 10.57
C TRP A 199 2.01 12.91 10.18
N ARG A 200 2.06 12.52 8.89
CA ARG A 200 2.97 11.47 8.41
C ARG A 200 4.43 11.84 8.60
N LEU A 201 4.81 13.09 8.35
CA LEU A 201 6.17 13.56 8.59
C LEU A 201 6.53 13.50 10.08
N LYS A 202 5.60 13.87 10.96
CA LYS A 202 5.80 13.67 12.40
C LYS A 202 5.90 12.18 12.78
N TYR A 203 5.03 11.34 12.21
CA TYR A 203 5.09 9.88 12.44
C TYR A 203 6.43 9.29 11.96
N ALA A 204 6.98 9.81 10.86
CA ALA A 204 8.27 9.39 10.33
C ALA A 204 9.45 9.69 11.27
N ALA A 205 9.35 10.68 12.16
CA ALA A 205 10.33 10.89 13.24
C ALA A 205 10.26 9.81 14.36
N GLN A 206 9.31 8.87 14.27
CA GLN A 206 9.07 7.80 15.24
C GLN A 206 8.97 8.27 16.70
N GLU A 207 8.49 9.50 16.93
CA GLU A 207 8.44 10.12 18.26
C GLU A 207 7.56 9.37 19.28
N ASP A 208 6.63 8.53 18.79
CA ASP A 208 5.67 7.79 19.61
C ASP A 208 6.16 6.36 19.96
N PHE A 209 7.29 5.89 19.42
CA PHE A 209 7.85 4.56 19.71
C PHE A 209 8.95 4.61 20.78
N TRP A 210 8.78 3.80 21.83
CA TRP A 210 9.66 3.73 22.99
C TRP A 210 11.13 3.45 22.61
N ASP A 211 11.97 4.48 22.64
CA ASP A 211 13.43 4.47 22.88
C ASP A 211 14.30 3.63 21.91
N LEU A 212 13.77 3.22 20.75
CA LEU A 212 14.55 2.52 19.72
C LEU A 212 15.08 3.42 18.60
N GLY A 213 14.75 4.72 18.61
CA GLY A 213 15.42 5.80 17.88
C GLY A 213 15.64 5.56 16.39
N GLY A 214 14.86 6.21 15.54
CA GLY A 214 15.09 6.18 14.10
C GLY A 214 14.15 7.11 13.35
N THR A 215 14.58 7.52 12.17
CA THR A 215 13.77 8.30 11.24
C THR A 215 13.40 7.39 10.09
N ASP A 216 12.14 7.37 9.69
CA ASP A 216 11.71 6.72 8.46
C ASP A 216 11.96 7.68 7.28
N GLU A 217 13.19 7.70 6.78
CA GLU A 217 13.56 8.60 5.66
C GLU A 217 12.77 8.27 4.39
N LYS A 218 12.35 7.00 4.24
CA LYS A 218 11.54 6.56 3.12
C LYS A 218 10.14 7.15 3.20
N LEU A 219 9.50 7.18 4.38
CA LEU A 219 8.20 7.81 4.54
C LEU A 219 8.27 9.32 4.28
N ILE A 220 9.34 10.01 4.70
CA ILE A 220 9.56 11.43 4.38
C ILE A 220 9.69 11.61 2.86
N GLU A 221 10.50 10.79 2.20
CA GLU A 221 10.66 10.82 0.76
C GLU A 221 9.33 10.55 0.02
N ASP A 222 8.58 9.54 0.44
CA ASP A 222 7.30 9.16 -0.15
C ASP A 222 6.26 10.27 0.00
N VAL A 223 6.21 10.96 1.15
CA VAL A 223 5.39 12.17 1.31
C VAL A 223 5.79 13.21 0.27
N PHE A 224 7.07 13.51 0.11
CA PHE A 224 7.52 14.55 -0.83
C PHE A 224 7.26 14.16 -2.29
N LYS A 225 7.56 12.93 -2.68
CA LYS A 225 7.30 12.40 -4.04
C LYS A 225 5.81 12.31 -4.37
N SER A 226 4.96 12.04 -3.39
CA SER A 226 3.51 11.95 -3.62
C SER A 226 2.92 13.24 -4.20
N TYR A 227 3.51 14.41 -3.91
CA TYR A 227 3.12 15.69 -4.51
C TYR A 227 3.64 15.86 -5.94
N GLN A 228 4.83 15.35 -6.26
CA GLN A 228 5.37 15.35 -7.62
C GLN A 228 4.52 14.46 -8.54
N ASP A 229 4.19 13.26 -8.06
CA ASP A 229 3.50 12.22 -8.83
C ASP A 229 1.97 12.40 -8.85
N GLY A 230 1.44 13.31 -8.02
CA GLY A 230 0.00 13.52 -7.84
C GLY A 230 -0.72 12.33 -7.19
N LYS A 231 0.02 11.51 -6.42
CA LYS A 231 -0.50 10.30 -5.76
C LYS A 231 -1.57 10.68 -4.74
N GLY A 232 -2.68 9.94 -4.73
CA GLY A 232 -3.80 10.20 -3.81
C GLY A 232 -4.50 11.54 -4.06
N GLY A 233 -4.41 12.10 -5.28
CA GLY A 233 -5.03 13.38 -5.63
C GLY A 233 -4.30 14.61 -5.10
N ARG A 234 -3.07 14.45 -4.58
CA ARG A 234 -2.18 15.57 -4.26
C ARG A 234 -1.81 16.34 -5.52
N LYS A 235 -1.48 17.62 -5.35
CA LYS A 235 -1.07 18.48 -6.46
C LYS A 235 0.27 19.12 -6.13
N PRO A 236 1.23 19.22 -7.07
CA PRO A 236 2.52 19.84 -6.81
C PRO A 236 2.42 21.23 -6.15
N ALA A 237 1.41 22.03 -6.56
CA ALA A 237 1.16 23.36 -6.01
C ALA A 237 0.82 23.38 -4.49
N GLN A 238 0.34 22.28 -3.94
CA GLN A 238 -0.03 22.16 -2.52
C GLN A 238 1.17 21.80 -1.64
N PHE A 239 2.32 21.44 -2.21
CA PHE A 239 3.46 20.98 -1.43
C PHE A 239 3.94 22.03 -0.40
N ALA A 240 3.97 23.30 -0.81
CA ALA A 240 4.30 24.40 0.10
C ALA A 240 3.32 24.54 1.28
N GLU A 241 2.06 24.11 1.12
CA GLU A 241 1.05 24.12 2.18
C GLU A 241 1.38 23.08 3.26
N VAL A 242 2.07 21.98 2.91
CA VAL A 242 2.52 20.98 3.89
C VAL A 242 3.48 21.60 4.88
N GLY A 243 4.48 22.35 4.41
CA GLY A 243 5.42 23.05 5.27
C GLY A 243 4.73 24.06 6.20
N GLN A 244 3.77 24.83 5.67
CA GLN A 244 2.98 25.78 6.48
C GLN A 244 2.09 25.08 7.52
N ARG A 245 1.51 23.94 7.14
CA ARG A 245 0.68 23.13 8.04
C ARG A 245 1.53 22.51 9.14
N PHE A 246 2.69 21.96 8.79
CA PHE A 246 3.67 21.41 9.73
C PHE A 246 4.15 22.47 10.73
N GLU A 247 4.48 23.68 10.25
CA GLU A 247 4.80 24.84 11.09
C GLU A 247 3.67 25.15 12.08
N THR A 248 2.44 25.25 11.59
CA THR A 248 1.27 25.57 12.42
C THR A 248 1.04 24.50 13.49
N MET A 249 1.28 23.24 13.17
CA MET A 249 0.98 22.12 14.05
C MET A 249 2.09 21.83 15.06
N PHE A 250 3.36 22.01 14.68
CA PHE A 250 4.50 21.53 15.46
C PHE A 250 5.59 22.57 15.70
N GLY A 251 5.53 23.73 15.04
CA GLY A 251 6.49 24.84 15.14
C GLY A 251 6.12 25.96 16.09
N GLY A 252 4.83 26.06 16.47
CA GLY A 252 4.32 27.11 17.37
C GLY A 252 4.98 27.14 18.75
N GLU A 253 4.70 28.17 19.57
CA GLU A 253 5.27 28.30 20.93
C GLU A 253 5.05 27.02 21.76
N GLY A 254 6.15 26.40 22.21
CA GLY A 254 6.13 25.12 22.94
C GLY A 254 5.94 23.87 22.07
N GLY A 255 5.92 24.02 20.74
CA GLY A 255 5.93 22.92 19.77
C GLY A 255 7.29 22.23 19.70
N ARG A 256 7.27 20.94 19.32
CA ARG A 256 8.45 20.06 19.28
C ARG A 256 9.57 20.56 18.37
N TYR A 257 9.20 21.20 17.26
CA TYR A 257 10.12 21.71 16.25
C TYR A 257 10.14 23.23 16.22
N ASN A 258 9.83 23.87 17.35
CA ASN A 258 9.95 25.31 17.50
C ASN A 258 11.43 25.73 17.47
N ASP A 259 11.76 26.72 16.64
CA ASP A 259 13.06 27.40 16.69
C ASP A 259 13.02 28.57 17.68
N GLU A 260 13.36 28.32 18.96
CA GLU A 260 13.31 29.35 20.01
C GLU A 260 14.19 30.58 19.72
N SER A 261 15.26 30.39 18.94
CA SER A 261 16.17 31.46 18.52
C SER A 261 15.60 32.34 17.40
N GLY A 262 14.58 31.84 16.70
CA GLY A 262 14.00 32.42 15.51
C GLY A 262 14.91 32.34 14.29
N GLY A 263 14.29 32.16 13.12
CA GLY A 263 14.98 32.24 11.82
C GLY A 263 14.99 30.95 11.02
N ARG A 264 14.60 29.82 11.60
CA ARG A 264 14.32 28.57 10.87
C ARG A 264 12.84 28.24 10.91
N SER A 265 12.35 27.55 9.88
CA SER A 265 11.03 26.94 9.89
C SER A 265 11.05 25.62 10.68
N ALA A 266 9.90 25.20 11.19
CA ALA A 266 9.71 23.91 11.85
C ALA A 266 10.11 22.73 10.95
N MET A 267 9.90 22.85 9.64
CA MET A 267 10.36 21.85 8.68
C MET A 267 11.89 21.78 8.62
N GLU A 268 12.58 22.92 8.66
CA GLU A 268 14.05 22.94 8.70
C GLU A 268 14.59 22.36 10.02
N VAL A 269 13.97 22.71 11.16
CA VAL A 269 14.32 22.14 12.47
C VAL A 269 14.09 20.63 12.47
N PHE A 270 12.93 20.17 12.03
CA PHE A 270 12.60 18.74 11.88
C PHE A 270 13.65 18.00 11.03
N LEU A 271 13.96 18.49 9.84
CA LEU A 271 14.94 17.83 8.97
C LEU A 271 16.34 17.83 9.60
N ASP A 272 16.75 18.92 10.26
CA ASP A 272 18.05 19.00 10.95
C ASP A 272 18.15 18.05 12.16
N ASP A 273 17.05 17.86 12.91
CA ASP A 273 16.99 16.99 14.08
C ASP A 273 16.95 15.52 13.66
N GLU A 274 16.17 15.18 12.63
CA GLU A 274 15.85 13.79 12.26
C GLU A 274 16.79 13.21 11.18
N LEU A 275 17.48 14.05 10.41
CA LEU A 275 18.30 13.59 9.28
C LEU A 275 19.75 14.07 9.38
N SER A 276 20.65 13.34 8.73
CA SER A 276 22.04 13.77 8.59
C SER A 276 22.63 13.42 7.23
N GLY A 277 23.84 13.92 6.96
CA GLY A 277 24.63 13.53 5.79
C GLY A 277 23.92 13.74 4.46
N LEU A 278 23.81 12.66 3.68
CA LEU A 278 23.21 12.69 2.34
C LEU A 278 21.67 12.77 2.40
N ASP A 279 21.01 12.15 3.39
CA ASP A 279 19.54 12.23 3.54
C ASP A 279 19.12 13.67 3.77
N ARG A 280 19.82 14.35 4.70
CA ARG A 280 19.52 15.74 5.02
C ARG A 280 19.66 16.66 3.80
N GLN A 281 20.68 16.43 2.97
CA GLN A 281 20.89 17.20 1.76
C GLN A 281 19.78 16.91 0.75
N PHE A 282 19.50 15.64 0.46
CA PHE A 282 18.51 15.22 -0.52
C PHE A 282 17.09 15.66 -0.12
N LEU A 283 16.62 15.24 1.06
CA LEU A 283 15.29 15.58 1.57
C LEU A 283 15.16 17.07 1.89
N GLY A 284 16.25 17.75 2.24
CA GLY A 284 16.30 19.20 2.36
C GLY A 284 16.01 19.93 1.06
N GLN A 285 16.59 19.46 -0.05
CA GLN A 285 16.27 20.00 -1.37
C GLN A 285 14.83 19.71 -1.76
N MET A 286 14.38 18.46 -1.58
CA MET A 286 12.99 18.07 -1.83
C MET A 286 12.01 18.95 -1.05
N ALA A 287 12.24 19.18 0.24
CA ALA A 287 11.39 20.04 1.08
C ALA A 287 11.34 21.51 0.62
N THR A 288 12.44 22.03 0.07
CA THR A 288 12.56 23.45 -0.30
C THR A 288 12.11 23.72 -1.73
N LYS A 289 12.53 22.88 -2.66
CA LYS A 289 12.33 23.06 -4.11
C LYS A 289 11.19 22.21 -4.66
N GLY A 290 10.73 21.22 -3.89
CA GLY A 290 9.84 20.17 -4.37
C GLY A 290 10.56 19.10 -5.20
N GLU A 291 11.88 19.20 -5.40
CA GLU A 291 12.73 18.25 -6.13
C GLU A 291 14.20 18.37 -5.68
N ALA A 292 15.02 17.36 -5.97
CA ALA A 292 16.46 17.41 -5.73
C ALA A 292 17.23 17.63 -7.04
N ASP A 293 18.41 18.23 -6.95
CA ASP A 293 19.32 18.34 -8.09
C ASP A 293 19.67 16.92 -8.61
N PRO A 294 19.71 16.68 -9.93
CA PRO A 294 19.92 15.35 -10.50
C PRO A 294 21.16 14.61 -9.98
N GLU A 295 22.28 15.33 -9.79
CA GLU A 295 23.51 14.75 -9.26
C GLU A 295 23.34 14.25 -7.83
N LEU A 296 22.59 14.99 -7.01
CA LEU A 296 22.28 14.61 -5.64
C LEU A 296 21.35 13.41 -5.60
N GLU A 297 20.36 13.38 -6.49
CA GLU A 297 19.43 12.26 -6.61
C GLU A 297 20.13 10.97 -7.07
N ILE A 298 21.08 11.05 -8.01
CA ILE A 298 21.90 9.90 -8.43
C ILE A 298 22.76 9.42 -7.25
N MET A 299 23.42 10.33 -6.52
CA MET A 299 24.19 9.95 -5.32
C MET A 299 23.31 9.26 -4.28
N TYR A 300 22.08 9.74 -4.10
CA TYR A 300 21.10 9.16 -3.19
C TYR A 300 20.67 7.76 -3.65
N ALA A 301 20.36 7.57 -4.93
CA ALA A 301 19.97 6.28 -5.52
C ALA A 301 21.07 5.21 -5.44
N MET A 302 22.33 5.62 -5.36
CA MET A 302 23.50 4.74 -5.23
C MET A 302 23.88 4.45 -3.76
N ARG A 303 23.14 5.00 -2.79
CA ARG A 303 23.45 4.84 -1.37
C ARG A 303 22.92 3.50 -0.84
N GLY A 304 23.71 2.87 0.04
CA GLY A 304 23.31 1.69 0.79
C GLY A 304 23.85 0.38 0.19
N ALA A 305 23.23 -0.74 0.56
CA ALA A 305 23.58 -2.05 0.01
C ALA A 305 22.89 -2.24 -1.34
N GLY A 306 23.52 -1.77 -2.41
CA GLY A 306 23.00 -1.86 -3.77
C GLY A 306 22.91 -0.50 -4.45
N THR A 307 22.25 -0.46 -5.60
CA THR A 307 21.95 0.77 -6.33
C THR A 307 20.54 0.62 -6.87
N ASP A 308 19.72 1.66 -6.73
CA ASP A 308 18.46 1.74 -7.44
C ASP A 308 18.75 2.06 -8.92
N GLU A 309 19.06 1.03 -9.70
CA GLU A 309 19.50 1.21 -11.09
C GLU A 309 18.40 1.80 -11.96
N GLU A 310 17.13 1.52 -11.68
CA GLU A 310 16.01 2.09 -12.41
C GLU A 310 15.91 3.59 -12.14
N ARG A 311 15.99 4.02 -10.88
CA ARG A 311 16.03 5.45 -10.54
C ARG A 311 17.21 6.16 -11.19
N VAL A 312 18.40 5.58 -11.18
CA VAL A 312 19.58 6.16 -11.86
C VAL A 312 19.32 6.31 -13.36
N LYS A 313 18.75 5.29 -14.03
CA LYS A 313 18.41 5.36 -15.45
C LYS A 313 17.40 6.47 -15.74
N ASP A 314 16.36 6.59 -14.91
CA ASP A 314 15.31 7.59 -15.09
C ASP A 314 15.85 9.01 -14.96
N ILE A 315 16.72 9.28 -13.98
CA ILE A 315 17.35 10.59 -13.81
C ILE A 315 18.24 10.90 -15.01
N LEU A 316 19.10 9.96 -15.43
CA LEU A 316 19.97 10.15 -16.59
C LEU A 316 19.15 10.41 -17.85
N LYS A 317 18.06 9.69 -18.07
CA LYS A 317 17.17 9.90 -19.21
C LYS A 317 16.61 11.33 -19.20
N LYS A 318 16.10 11.82 -18.07
CA LYS A 318 15.60 13.20 -17.92
C LYS A 318 16.67 14.27 -18.19
N MET A 319 17.95 13.99 -17.89
CA MET A 319 19.05 14.93 -18.13
C MET A 319 19.45 15.06 -19.61
N TYR A 320 19.16 14.07 -20.44
CA TYR A 320 19.59 14.01 -21.85
C TYR A 320 18.45 14.19 -22.87
N GLU A 321 17.21 14.37 -22.41
CA GLU A 321 16.03 14.75 -23.22
C GLU A 321 15.86 16.27 -23.27
#